data_AF-A0A136JE11-F1
#
_entry.id   AF-A0A136JE11-F1
#
_cell.length_a   1.000
_cell.length_b   1.000
_cell.length_c   1.000
_cell.angle_alpha   90.00
_cell.angle_beta   90.00
_cell.angle_gamma   90.00
#
_symmetry.space_group_name_H-M   'P 1'
#
loop_
_entity.id
_entity.type
_entity.pdbx_description
1 polymer ?
#
loop_
_entity_poly.entity_id
_entity_poly.type
_entity_poly.pdbx_seq_one_letter_code
_entity_poly.pdbx_strand_id
1 'polypeptide(L)'
;MKGEGSSIYDKAWVWFKQREMAGLKMPDVKKRKQAVADEKARENGTATSKGKASAKEQSLPDISDIVLPGEEDDNVATYDTCDEIRKKINAHMKPPGVTAAQFCRDLYAQYHNPPVKSIQSNSLSTFRGAKGAVAGAKSTVYYTAYVYFEKL
;
A
#
# COMPACT_ATOMS: atom_id res chain seq x y z
N MET A 1 13.07 9.72 31.99
CA MET A 1 11.96 10.50 31.42
C MET A 1 10.90 9.55 30.86
N LYS A 2 9.62 9.97 30.70
CA LYS A 2 8.53 9.05 30.30
C LYS A 2 8.57 8.84 28.77
N GLY A 3 9.21 7.77 28.31
CA GLY A 3 9.30 7.41 26.88
C GLY A 3 10.67 6.90 26.41
N GLU A 4 11.71 7.00 27.24
CA GLU A 4 13.02 6.38 26.97
C GLU A 4 12.87 4.85 26.98
N GLY A 5 13.06 4.21 25.82
CA GLY A 5 12.86 2.77 25.61
C GLY A 5 11.60 2.39 24.84
N SER A 6 10.78 3.35 24.40
CA SER A 6 9.70 3.07 23.45
C SER A 6 10.26 2.95 22.03
N SER A 7 9.89 1.88 21.32
CA SER A 7 10.27 1.68 19.90
C SER A 7 9.86 2.83 18.99
N ILE A 8 8.90 3.67 19.42
CA ILE A 8 8.50 4.89 18.71
C ILE A 8 9.61 5.95 18.77
N TYR A 9 10.30 6.08 19.91
CA TYR A 9 11.40 7.03 20.09
C TYR A 9 12.59 6.68 19.19
N ASP A 10 12.99 5.42 19.18
CA ASP A 10 14.12 4.94 18.36
C ASP A 10 13.82 5.09 16.86
N LYS A 11 12.62 4.71 16.44
CA LYS A 11 12.18 4.86 15.04
C LYS A 11 12.09 6.32 14.62
N ALA A 12 11.58 7.20 15.49
CA ALA A 12 11.55 8.63 15.21
C ALA A 12 12.96 9.20 15.06
N TRP A 13 13.89 8.80 15.93
CA TRP A 13 15.29 9.24 15.88
C TRP A 13 15.99 8.83 14.58
N VAL A 14 15.83 7.58 14.14
CA VAL A 14 16.36 7.10 12.86
C VAL A 14 15.81 7.91 11.69
N TRP A 15 14.50 8.18 11.68
CA TRP A 15 13.85 8.97 10.64
C TRP A 15 14.40 10.40 10.57
N PHE A 16 14.63 11.06 11.71
CA PHE A 16 15.21 12.39 11.75
C PHE A 16 16.67 12.40 11.26
N LYS A 17 17.49 11.43 11.69
CA LYS A 17 18.90 11.34 11.28
C LYS A 17 19.05 11.07 9.79
N GLN A 18 18.19 10.24 9.22
CA GLN A 18 18.19 9.97 7.78
C GLN A 18 17.87 11.21 6.94
N ARG A 19 16.99 12.10 7.42
CA ARG A 19 16.68 13.37 6.74
C ARG A 19 17.77 14.42 6.88
N GLU A 20 18.43 14.46 8.04
CA GLU A 20 19.60 15.30 8.27
C GLU A 20 20.73 14.92 7.30
N MET A 21 21.04 13.63 7.18
CA MET A 21 22.00 13.10 6.21
C MET A 21 21.60 13.40 4.75
N ALA A 22 20.30 13.41 4.46
CA ALA A 22 19.76 13.74 3.14
C ALA A 22 19.61 15.26 2.89
N GLY A 23 19.98 16.13 3.84
CA GLY A 23 19.87 17.59 3.71
C GLY A 23 18.43 18.13 3.59
N LEU A 24 17.43 17.33 3.97
CA LEU A 24 16.01 17.66 3.84
C LEU A 24 15.54 18.50 5.04
N LYS A 25 14.94 19.67 4.78
CA LYS A 25 14.33 20.49 5.83
C LYS A 25 13.20 19.73 6.55
N MET A 26 13.08 20.00 7.84
CA MET A 26 12.04 19.42 8.69
C MET A 26 10.65 19.82 8.18
N PRO A 27 9.68 18.88 8.13
CA PRO A 27 8.33 19.22 7.72
C PRO A 27 7.71 20.23 8.68
N ASP A 28 7.15 21.32 8.13
CA ASP A 28 6.46 22.32 8.94
C ASP A 28 5.20 21.70 9.56
N VAL A 29 5.20 21.62 10.89
CA VAL A 29 4.13 21.02 11.68
C VAL A 29 2.79 21.74 11.44
N LYS A 30 2.80 23.03 11.10
CA LYS A 30 1.58 23.77 10.75
C LYS A 30 1.02 23.34 9.39
N LYS A 31 1.87 23.18 8.37
CA LYS A 31 1.44 22.66 7.06
C LYS A 31 0.94 21.22 7.14
N ARG A 32 1.54 20.40 8.01
CA ARG A 32 1.11 19.01 8.23
C ARG A 32 -0.28 18.94 8.89
N LYS A 33 -0.54 19.78 9.89
CA LYS A 33 -1.87 19.84 10.54
C LYS A 33 -2.97 20.31 9.60
N GLN A 34 -2.65 21.22 8.67
CA GLN A 34 -3.59 21.68 7.65
C GLN A 34 -3.97 20.57 6.65
N ALA A 35 -2.99 19.79 6.17
CA ALA A 35 -3.25 18.67 5.25
C ALA A 35 -4.11 17.56 5.88
N VAL A 36 -3.88 17.24 7.16
CA VAL A 36 -4.66 16.23 7.89
C VAL A 36 -6.09 16.73 8.20
N ALA A 37 -6.29 18.05 8.33
CA ALA A 37 -7.61 18.65 8.48
C ALA A 37 -8.41 18.67 7.16
N ASP A 38 -7.74 18.92 6.02
CA ASP A 38 -8.35 18.93 4.69
C ASP A 38 -8.80 17.51 4.24
N GLU A 39 -8.02 16.48 4.58
CA GLU A 39 -8.41 15.09 4.31
C GLU A 39 -9.63 14.63 5.11
N LYS A 40 -9.77 15.10 6.36
CA LYS A 40 -10.97 14.79 7.17
C LYS A 40 -12.23 15.49 6.70
N ALA A 41 -12.13 16.60 5.96
CA ALA A 41 -13.29 17.33 5.45
C ALA A 41 -13.88 16.73 4.16
N ARG A 42 -13.08 15.96 3.40
CA ARG A 42 -13.50 15.36 2.12
C ARG A 42 -14.24 14.03 2.24
N GLU A 43 -14.26 13.40 3.42
CA GLU A 43 -14.88 12.09 3.64
C GLU A 43 -16.40 12.14 3.86
N ASN A 44 -17.00 13.33 4.07
CA ASN A 44 -18.42 13.48 4.46
C ASN A 44 -19.37 14.05 3.38
N GLY A 45 -18.97 14.12 2.11
CA GLY A 45 -19.79 14.67 1.02
C GLY A 45 -20.33 13.63 0.05
N THR A 46 -21.55 13.14 0.29
CA THR A 46 -22.33 12.26 -0.59
C THR A 46 -22.86 13.02 -1.81
N ALA A 47 -22.57 12.59 -3.05
CA ALA A 47 -23.43 12.87 -4.22
C ALA A 47 -23.14 11.95 -5.41
N THR A 48 -24.21 11.28 -5.84
CA THR A 48 -24.39 10.43 -7.03
C THR A 48 -24.28 11.24 -8.33
N SER A 49 -23.60 10.71 -9.36
CA SER A 49 -24.10 10.79 -10.75
C SER A 49 -23.36 9.87 -11.71
N LYS A 50 -24.19 9.17 -12.48
CA LYS A 50 -23.96 8.24 -13.60
C LYS A 50 -23.26 8.94 -14.77
N GLY A 51 -22.23 8.33 -15.36
CA GLY A 51 -21.56 8.85 -16.55
C GLY A 51 -20.74 7.77 -17.24
N LYS A 52 -21.28 7.25 -18.34
CA LYS A 52 -20.68 6.25 -19.24
C LYS A 52 -19.61 6.93 -20.09
N ALA A 53 -18.36 6.49 -20.00
CA ALA A 53 -17.31 6.84 -20.97
C ALA A 53 -16.36 5.65 -21.16
N SER A 54 -16.25 5.25 -22.41
CA SER A 54 -15.43 4.15 -22.91
C SER A 54 -13.94 4.50 -22.93
N ALA A 55 -13.13 3.46 -22.79
CA ALA A 55 -11.75 3.31 -23.30
C ALA A 55 -10.64 4.22 -22.75
N LYS A 56 -9.83 3.65 -21.85
CA LYS A 56 -8.39 3.59 -22.06
C LYS A 56 -7.89 2.34 -21.36
N GLU A 57 -7.47 1.35 -22.13
CA GLU A 57 -6.65 0.25 -21.62
C GLU A 57 -5.40 0.91 -21.04
N GLN A 58 -5.41 1.11 -19.73
CA GLN A 58 -4.23 1.55 -19.01
C GLN A 58 -3.32 0.34 -19.03
N SER A 59 -2.38 0.33 -19.96
CA SER A 59 -1.20 -0.55 -19.87
C SER A 59 -0.67 -0.38 -18.45
N LEU A 60 -0.76 -1.45 -17.66
CA LEU A 60 -0.24 -1.47 -16.30
C LEU A 60 1.20 -0.95 -16.36
N PRO A 61 1.61 -0.06 -15.44
CA PRO A 61 3.00 0.39 -15.38
C PRO A 61 3.93 -0.82 -15.38
N ASP A 62 4.98 -0.79 -16.19
CA ASP A 62 5.97 -1.85 -16.20
C ASP A 62 6.78 -1.78 -14.90
N ILE A 63 6.40 -2.62 -13.94
CA ILE A 63 7.00 -2.71 -12.61
C ILE A 63 8.16 -3.72 -12.56
N SER A 64 8.56 -4.28 -13.70
CA SER A 64 9.57 -5.36 -13.79
C SER A 64 10.98 -4.87 -13.47
N ASP A 65 11.27 -3.59 -13.71
CA ASP A 65 12.61 -3.00 -13.54
C ASP A 65 12.91 -2.51 -12.12
N ILE A 66 11.91 -2.53 -11.22
CA ILE A 66 12.05 -2.01 -9.86
C ILE A 66 12.22 -3.18 -8.90
N VAL A 67 13.43 -3.30 -8.33
CA VAL A 67 13.79 -4.32 -7.35
C VAL A 67 13.86 -3.70 -5.96
N LEU A 68 13.12 -4.25 -5.00
CA LEU A 68 13.17 -3.84 -3.61
C LEU A 68 14.29 -4.58 -2.85
N PRO A 69 14.94 -3.94 -1.86
CA PRO A 69 15.93 -4.62 -1.02
C PRO A 69 15.26 -5.73 -0.21
N GLY A 70 15.72 -6.97 -0.38
CA GLY A 70 15.15 -8.17 0.28
C GLY A 70 14.04 -8.87 -0.50
N GLU A 71 13.78 -8.45 -1.74
CA GLU A 71 12.76 -9.07 -2.59
C GLU A 71 13.14 -10.49 -3.06
N GLU A 72 14.42 -10.75 -3.30
CA GLU A 72 14.95 -12.07 -3.68
C GLU A 72 14.65 -13.17 -2.63
N ASP A 73 14.67 -12.79 -1.35
CA ASP A 73 14.41 -13.68 -0.21
C ASP A 73 12.96 -13.59 0.31
N ASP A 74 12.10 -12.84 -0.39
CA ASP A 74 10.72 -12.53 0.03
C ASP A 74 10.61 -11.95 1.47
N ASN A 75 11.62 -11.17 1.90
CA ASN A 75 11.73 -10.60 3.24
C ASN A 75 11.67 -9.06 3.21
N VAL A 76 10.85 -8.51 2.32
CA VAL A 76 10.64 -7.06 2.24
C VAL A 76 9.88 -6.59 3.48
N ALA A 77 10.44 -5.61 4.19
CA ALA A 77 9.80 -5.02 5.35
C ALA A 77 8.51 -4.29 4.94
N THR A 78 7.36 -4.76 5.41
CA THR A 78 6.07 -4.10 5.17
C THR A 78 5.86 -2.95 6.15
N TYR A 79 5.62 -1.74 5.64
CA TYR A 79 5.38 -0.55 6.48
C TYR A 79 3.92 -0.09 6.52
N ASP A 80 3.14 -0.47 5.52
CA ASP A 80 1.72 -0.13 5.43
C ASP A 80 0.87 -1.05 6.31
N THR A 81 -0.25 -0.54 6.80
CA THR A 81 -1.28 -1.37 7.46
C THR A 81 -2.14 -2.12 6.46
N CYS A 82 -2.85 -3.16 6.90
CA CYS A 82 -3.82 -3.86 6.05
C CYS A 82 -4.91 -2.89 5.53
N ASP A 83 -5.29 -1.86 6.29
CA ASP A 83 -6.27 -0.87 5.87
C ASP A 83 -5.76 -0.02 4.69
N GLU A 84 -4.49 0.38 4.71
CA GLU A 84 -3.85 1.13 3.62
C GLU A 84 -3.74 0.28 2.35
N ILE A 85 -3.35 -0.99 2.50
CA ILE A 85 -3.30 -1.92 1.36
C ILE A 85 -4.68 -2.15 0.76
N ARG A 86 -5.74 -2.29 1.57
CA ARG A 86 -7.11 -2.37 1.05
C ARG A 86 -7.52 -1.10 0.30
N LYS A 87 -7.12 0.09 0.77
CA LYS A 87 -7.37 1.36 0.06
C LYS A 87 -6.64 1.38 -1.30
N LYS A 88 -5.36 0.98 -1.35
CA LYS A 88 -4.56 0.87 -2.58
C LYS A 88 -5.19 -0.12 -3.56
N ILE A 89 -5.55 -1.32 -3.10
CA ILE A 89 -6.24 -2.34 -3.93
C ILE A 89 -7.56 -1.80 -4.48
N ASN A 90 -8.40 -1.19 -3.64
CA ASN A 90 -9.68 -0.65 -4.10
C ASN A 90 -9.50 0.52 -5.06
N ALA A 91 -8.45 1.33 -4.91
CA ALA A 91 -8.11 2.39 -5.86
C ALA A 91 -7.64 1.81 -7.21
N HIS A 92 -6.79 0.78 -7.18
CA HIS A 92 -6.29 0.08 -8.36
C HIS A 92 -7.41 -0.66 -9.14
N MET A 93 -8.45 -1.11 -8.45
CA MET A 93 -9.61 -1.79 -9.08
C MET A 93 -10.75 -0.86 -9.52
N LYS A 94 -10.68 0.46 -9.25
CA LYS A 94 -11.72 1.43 -9.67
C LYS A 94 -11.73 1.70 -11.18
N PRO A 95 -10.58 1.83 -11.88
CA PRO A 95 -10.57 2.06 -13.32
C PRO A 95 -11.17 0.88 -14.11
N PRO A 96 -11.98 1.15 -15.15
CA PRO A 96 -12.49 0.11 -16.03
C PRO A 96 -11.33 -0.49 -16.86
N GLY A 97 -11.02 -1.77 -16.64
CA GLY A 97 -9.98 -2.49 -17.37
C GLY A 97 -9.13 -3.41 -16.49
N VAL A 98 -9.04 -3.13 -15.19
CA VAL A 98 -8.31 -4.00 -14.25
C VAL A 98 -9.22 -5.13 -13.79
N THR A 99 -8.91 -6.37 -14.19
CA THR A 99 -9.63 -7.56 -13.74
C THR A 99 -9.00 -8.13 -12.47
N ALA A 100 -9.82 -8.66 -11.56
CA ALA A 100 -9.31 -9.28 -10.33
C ALA A 100 -8.40 -10.48 -10.62
N ALA A 101 -8.67 -11.21 -11.71
CA ALA A 101 -7.84 -12.32 -12.15
C ALA A 101 -6.46 -11.87 -12.65
N GLN A 102 -6.39 -10.75 -13.40
CA GLN A 102 -5.11 -10.18 -13.81
C GLN A 102 -4.31 -9.73 -12.58
N PHE A 103 -4.94 -8.99 -11.67
CA PHE A 103 -4.28 -8.52 -10.46
C PHE A 103 -3.74 -9.69 -9.61
N CYS A 104 -4.49 -10.80 -9.45
CA CYS A 104 -3.98 -11.99 -8.77
C CYS A 104 -2.72 -12.60 -9.43
N ARG A 105 -2.60 -12.53 -10.76
CA ARG A 105 -1.39 -12.98 -11.49
C ARG A 105 -0.23 -12.02 -11.25
N ASP A 106 -0.49 -10.72 -11.31
CA ASP A 106 0.53 -9.69 -11.09
C ASP A 106 1.09 -9.74 -9.66
N LEU A 107 0.23 -9.98 -8.68
CA LEU A 107 0.62 -10.21 -7.29
C LEU A 107 1.46 -11.48 -7.13
N TYR A 108 1.08 -12.56 -7.83
CA TYR A 108 1.83 -13.81 -7.77
C TYR A 108 3.24 -13.66 -8.37
N ALA A 109 3.38 -12.84 -9.42
CA ALA A 109 4.66 -12.55 -10.04
C ALA A 109 5.64 -11.77 -9.12
N GLN A 110 5.16 -11.21 -8.00
CA GLN A 110 6.03 -10.55 -7.01
C GLN A 110 6.68 -11.53 -6.03
N TYR A 111 6.34 -12.82 -6.07
CA TYR A 111 7.02 -13.83 -5.28
C TYR A 111 8.18 -14.44 -6.06
N HIS A 112 9.37 -14.47 -5.44
CA HIS A 112 10.50 -15.22 -5.96
C HIS A 112 10.49 -16.68 -5.48
N ASN A 113 10.11 -16.91 -4.22
CA ASN A 113 9.96 -18.23 -3.60
C ASN A 113 8.53 -18.42 -3.05
N PRO A 114 7.54 -18.65 -3.93
CA PRO A 114 6.14 -18.65 -3.53
C PRO A 114 5.80 -19.79 -2.55
N PRO A 115 5.24 -19.50 -1.37
CA PRO A 115 4.78 -20.54 -0.44
C PRO A 115 3.50 -21.24 -0.92
N VAL A 116 2.84 -20.68 -1.94
CA VAL A 116 1.56 -21.16 -2.50
C VAL A 116 1.65 -21.25 -4.02
N LYS A 117 0.95 -22.20 -4.63
CA LYS A 117 1.00 -22.42 -6.10
C LYS A 117 0.38 -21.27 -6.92
N SER A 118 -0.52 -20.50 -6.34
CA SER A 118 -1.17 -19.33 -6.97
C SER A 118 -1.95 -18.51 -5.94
N ILE A 119 -2.19 -17.24 -6.23
CA ILE A 119 -3.11 -16.40 -5.46
C ILE A 119 -4.52 -16.56 -6.01
N GLN A 120 -5.42 -17.05 -5.17
CA GLN A 120 -6.82 -17.28 -5.53
C GLN A 120 -7.65 -16.00 -5.36
N SER A 121 -8.61 -15.77 -6.26
CA SER A 121 -9.53 -14.62 -6.19
C SER A 121 -10.34 -14.57 -4.88
N ASN A 122 -10.61 -15.74 -4.28
CA ASN A 122 -11.28 -15.81 -2.99
C ASN A 122 -10.43 -15.24 -1.85
N SER A 123 -9.11 -15.47 -1.87
CA SER A 123 -8.18 -14.91 -0.89
C SER A 123 -8.13 -13.38 -0.97
N LEU A 124 -8.14 -12.83 -2.19
CA LEU A 124 -8.22 -11.40 -2.44
C LEU A 124 -9.55 -10.81 -1.94
N SER A 125 -10.67 -11.47 -2.24
CA SER A 125 -12.01 -11.05 -1.75
C SER A 125 -12.09 -11.06 -0.23
N THR A 126 -11.59 -12.13 0.39
CA THR A 126 -11.55 -12.30 1.85
C THR A 126 -10.69 -11.21 2.51
N PHE A 127 -9.51 -10.92 1.95
CA PHE A 127 -8.64 -9.86 2.45
C PHE A 127 -9.30 -8.47 2.35
N ARG A 128 -9.96 -8.18 1.23
CA ARG A 128 -10.70 -6.92 1.03
C ARG A 128 -11.92 -6.77 1.93
N GLY A 129 -12.57 -7.88 2.30
CA GLY A 129 -13.73 -7.91 3.20
C GLY A 129 -13.36 -7.84 4.68
N ALA A 130 -12.13 -8.17 5.05
CA ALA A 130 -11.64 -8.07 6.42
C ALA A 130 -11.58 -6.62 6.90
N LYS A 131 -11.76 -6.40 8.21
CA LYS A 131 -11.77 -5.05 8.82
C LYS A 131 -10.71 -4.95 9.90
N GLY A 132 -9.95 -3.85 9.87
CA GLY A 132 -8.94 -3.52 10.87
C GLY A 132 -7.51 -3.61 10.33
N ALA A 133 -6.62 -2.87 11.02
CA ALA A 133 -5.26 -2.57 10.59
C ALA A 133 -4.35 -3.80 10.46
N VAL A 134 -4.67 -4.89 11.15
CA VAL A 134 -3.87 -6.14 11.15
C VAL A 134 -4.65 -7.34 10.58
N ALA A 135 -5.92 -7.14 10.20
CA ALA A 135 -6.82 -8.20 9.80
C ALA A 135 -6.47 -8.73 8.39
N GLY A 136 -5.53 -9.66 8.30
CA GLY A 136 -5.02 -10.18 7.03
C GLY A 136 -3.52 -10.02 6.86
N ALA A 137 -2.78 -9.58 7.89
CA ALA A 137 -1.33 -9.45 7.85
C ALA A 137 -0.60 -10.78 7.55
N LYS A 138 -1.23 -11.92 7.86
CA LYS A 138 -0.73 -13.27 7.54
C LYS A 138 -1.08 -13.74 6.13
N SER A 139 -1.86 -12.98 5.38
CA SER A 139 -2.28 -13.35 4.03
C SER A 139 -1.13 -13.12 3.06
N THR A 140 -0.92 -14.06 2.13
CA THR A 140 0.01 -13.89 1.00
C THR A 140 -0.34 -12.68 0.13
N VAL A 141 -1.64 -12.32 0.07
CA VAL A 141 -2.14 -11.15 -0.64
C VAL A 141 -1.61 -9.85 -0.04
N TYR A 142 -1.43 -9.77 1.28
CA TYR A 142 -0.97 -8.55 1.93
C TYR A 142 0.48 -8.23 1.56
N TYR A 143 1.37 -9.21 1.69
CA TYR A 143 2.78 -9.05 1.35
C TYR A 143 2.98 -8.73 -0.14
N THR A 144 2.40 -9.54 -1.02
CA THR A 144 2.54 -9.34 -2.48
C THR A 144 1.93 -8.04 -2.95
N ALA A 145 0.78 -7.63 -2.40
CA ALA A 145 0.19 -6.34 -2.73
C ALA A 145 1.07 -5.19 -2.25
N TYR A 146 1.69 -5.31 -1.08
CA TYR A 146 2.64 -4.32 -0.60
C TYR A 146 3.80 -4.15 -1.59
N VAL A 147 4.49 -5.24 -1.93
CA VAL A 147 5.60 -5.23 -2.90
C VAL A 147 5.15 -4.66 -4.25
N TYR A 148 4.00 -5.09 -4.76
CA TYR A 148 3.43 -4.60 -6.01
C TYR A 148 3.23 -3.07 -6.00
N PHE A 149 2.67 -2.52 -4.92
CA PHE A 149 2.40 -1.08 -4.83
C PHE A 149 3.61 -0.22 -4.48
N GLU A 150 4.66 -0.79 -3.89
CA GLU A 150 5.93 -0.08 -3.72
C GLU A 150 6.69 0.07 -5.05
N LYS A 151 6.42 -0.83 -6.01
CA LYS A 151 6.97 -0.76 -7.37
C LYS A 151 6.16 0.10 -8.34
N LEU A 152 4.89 0.41 -8.03
CA LEU A 152 3.95 1.11 -8.91
C LEU A 152 3.92 2.61 -8.65
#